data_AF-A0A847PMZ8-F1
#
_entry.id   AF-A0A847PMZ8-F1
#
_cell.length_a   1.000
_cell.length_b   1.000
_cell.length_c   1.000
_cell.angle_alpha   90.00
_cell.angle_beta   90.00
_cell.angle_gamma   90.00
#
_symmetry.space_group_name_H-M   'P 1'
#
loop_
_entity.id
_entity.type
_entity.pdbx_description
1 polymer ?
#
loop_
_entity_poly.entity_id
_entity_poly.type
_entity_poly.pdbx_seq_one_letter_code
_entity_poly.pdbx_strand_id
1 'polypeptide(L)'
;MAIRFFFEFNNQIVQLPVNPEEIVLKSSGSNKVEEIIKIGEINLLREKKLAECTIEGFLPAAPNAPYIVTSGRFEPPEFYLEFFEKIRASKTPCRFIISDTDVNMLASIEDLEYGLKAGDPDTHYVMSLKEFRPFSAKTVVIKLPTIPTDPPKIEKPAPERPKTGFAIGDNVIVNGKYWYSSYGDSPFGTFSNFTGKISHIVADKSRKYRYHITTPSGGYRGWVAESQIKHK
;
A
#
# COMPACT_ATOMS: atom_id res chain seq x y z
N MET A 1 -38.55 36.30 18.31
CA MET A 1 -37.09 36.20 18.05
C MET A 1 -36.97 35.73 16.60
N ALA A 2 -36.22 36.44 15.76
CA ALA A 2 -36.16 36.16 14.32
C ALA A 2 -34.89 35.38 14.01
N ILE A 3 -35.05 34.13 13.57
CA ILE A 3 -33.98 33.26 13.09
C ILE A 3 -33.31 33.94 11.88
N ARG A 4 -31.99 33.81 11.74
CA ARG A 4 -31.22 34.30 10.59
C ARG A 4 -30.27 33.22 10.10
N PHE A 5 -30.01 33.24 8.81
CA PHE A 5 -29.20 32.24 8.13
C PHE A 5 -27.88 32.86 7.66
N PHE A 6 -26.78 32.22 8.03
CA PHE A 6 -25.44 32.68 7.71
C PHE A 6 -24.63 31.58 7.04
N PHE A 7 -23.85 32.00 6.05
CA PHE A 7 -22.82 31.19 5.39
C PHE A 7 -21.47 31.83 5.63
N GLU A 8 -20.52 31.08 6.16
CA GLU A 8 -19.13 31.49 6.32
C GLU A 8 -18.26 30.71 5.34
N PHE A 9 -17.49 31.43 4.53
CA PHE A 9 -16.57 30.88 3.56
C PHE A 9 -15.38 31.81 3.35
N ASN A 10 -14.14 31.30 3.46
CA ASN A 10 -12.91 32.07 3.29
C ASN A 10 -12.91 33.41 4.06
N ASN A 11 -13.27 33.38 5.34
CA ASN A 11 -13.37 34.56 6.23
C ASN A 11 -14.42 35.60 5.82
N GLN A 12 -15.27 35.30 4.85
CA GLN A 12 -16.43 36.10 4.47
C GLN A 12 -17.68 35.47 5.11
N ILE A 13 -18.46 36.28 5.82
CA ILE A 13 -19.75 35.88 6.40
C ILE A 13 -20.85 36.57 5.60
N VAL A 14 -21.71 35.76 4.98
CA VAL A 14 -22.84 36.21 4.18
C VAL A 14 -24.13 35.79 4.87
N GLN A 15 -25.01 36.76 5.15
CA GLN A 15 -26.34 36.52 5.68
C GLN A 15 -27.34 36.46 4.53
N LEU A 16 -28.25 35.48 4.53
CA LEU A 16 -29.36 35.48 3.57
C LEU A 16 -30.24 36.72 3.76
N PRO A 17 -30.67 37.38 2.65
CA PRO A 17 -31.45 38.60 2.71
C PRO A 17 -32.88 38.35 3.18
N VAL A 18 -33.41 37.16 2.89
CA VAL A 18 -34.75 36.70 3.26
C VAL A 18 -34.62 35.34 3.92
N ASN A 19 -35.38 35.14 4.99
CA ASN A 19 -35.44 33.85 5.66
C ASN A 19 -36.28 32.87 4.83
N PRO A 20 -35.78 31.65 4.58
CA PRO A 20 -36.56 30.55 4.01
C PRO A 20 -37.85 30.30 4.78
N GLU A 21 -38.91 29.87 4.08
CA GLU A 21 -40.21 29.54 4.70
C GLU A 21 -40.11 28.30 5.61
N GLU A 22 -39.38 27.29 5.15
CA GLU A 22 -39.15 26.04 5.87
C GLU A 22 -37.69 25.58 5.69
N ILE A 23 -37.16 24.95 6.73
CA ILE A 23 -35.84 24.31 6.73
C ILE A 23 -36.01 22.92 7.33
N VAL A 24 -35.62 21.90 6.56
CA VAL A 24 -35.67 20.50 7.01
C VAL A 24 -34.28 19.89 6.99
N LEU A 25 -33.72 19.63 8.18
CA LEU A 25 -32.49 18.85 8.33
C LEU A 25 -32.83 17.37 8.46
N LYS A 26 -32.39 16.56 7.49
CA LYS A 26 -32.57 15.11 7.47
C LYS A 26 -31.25 14.42 7.76
N SER A 27 -31.21 13.53 8.75
CA SER A 27 -30.04 12.71 9.06
C SER A 27 -30.48 11.30 9.41
N SER A 28 -30.35 10.36 8.47
CA SER A 28 -30.70 8.95 8.70
C SER A 28 -29.59 8.21 9.45
N GLY A 29 -29.94 7.19 10.24
CA GLY A 29 -28.96 6.24 10.79
C GLY A 29 -28.36 5.36 9.69
N SER A 30 -27.13 4.86 9.87
CA SER A 30 -26.56 3.80 9.02
C SER A 30 -26.70 2.41 9.63
N ASN A 31 -27.63 2.24 10.57
CA ASN A 31 -27.87 1.01 11.31
C ASN A 31 -28.14 -0.18 10.36
N LYS A 32 -27.70 -1.36 10.77
CA LYS A 32 -27.88 -2.61 10.00
C LYS A 32 -28.65 -3.62 10.81
N VAL A 33 -29.76 -4.11 10.28
CA VAL A 33 -30.53 -5.19 10.89
C VAL A 33 -29.98 -6.53 10.41
N GLU A 34 -29.74 -7.45 11.33
CA GLU A 34 -29.19 -8.80 11.09
C GLU A 34 -29.97 -9.83 11.91
N GLU A 35 -30.11 -11.04 11.40
CA GLU A 35 -30.75 -12.14 12.14
C GLU A 35 -29.70 -13.10 12.69
N ILE A 36 -29.78 -13.40 13.98
CA ILE A 36 -28.90 -14.38 14.64
C ILE A 36 -29.71 -15.60 15.05
N ILE A 37 -29.23 -16.78 14.67
CA ILE A 37 -29.81 -18.08 15.05
C ILE A 37 -29.94 -18.15 16.58
N LYS A 38 -31.17 -18.41 17.07
CA LYS A 38 -31.61 -18.46 18.49
C LYS A 38 -31.79 -17.12 19.21
N ILE A 39 -31.35 -15.99 18.64
CA ILE A 39 -31.51 -14.66 19.27
C ILE A 39 -32.57 -13.83 18.54
N GLY A 40 -32.83 -14.14 17.27
CA GLY A 40 -33.79 -13.42 16.42
C GLY A 40 -33.15 -12.21 15.75
N GLU A 41 -33.99 -11.24 15.41
CA GLU A 41 -33.58 -9.99 14.77
C GLU A 41 -32.82 -9.08 15.75
N ILE A 42 -31.64 -8.65 15.35
CA ILE A 42 -30.83 -7.67 16.08
C ILE A 42 -30.60 -6.41 15.23
N ASN A 43 -30.53 -5.26 15.89
CA ASN A 43 -30.22 -3.99 15.23
C ASN A 43 -28.80 -3.53 15.58
N LEU A 44 -27.90 -3.63 14.60
CA LEU A 44 -26.52 -3.18 14.70
C LEU A 44 -26.46 -1.66 14.53
N LEU A 45 -26.36 -0.95 15.66
CA LEU A 45 -26.26 0.50 15.67
C LEU A 45 -24.92 0.95 15.08
N ARG A 46 -24.99 1.86 14.12
CA ARG A 46 -23.82 2.45 13.44
C ARG A 46 -23.90 3.97 13.48
N GLU A 47 -22.84 4.61 13.02
CA GLU A 47 -22.80 6.07 12.93
C GLU A 47 -23.95 6.63 12.09
N LYS A 48 -24.41 7.84 12.41
CA LYS A 48 -25.38 8.54 11.55
C LYS A 48 -24.78 8.83 10.17
N LYS A 49 -25.62 8.79 9.13
CA LYS A 49 -25.27 9.31 7.81
C LYS A 49 -25.02 10.81 7.88
N LEU A 50 -24.49 11.38 6.80
CA LEU A 50 -24.32 12.82 6.67
C LEU A 50 -25.70 13.48 6.68
N ALA A 51 -25.85 14.58 7.41
CA ALA A 51 -27.07 15.36 7.38
C ALA A 51 -27.23 16.05 6.01
N GLU A 52 -28.47 16.16 5.56
CA GLU A 52 -28.85 16.83 4.31
C GLU A 52 -29.87 17.92 4.67
N CYS A 53 -29.76 19.08 4.02
CA CYS A 53 -30.63 20.22 4.26
C CYS A 53 -31.00 20.83 2.92
N THR A 54 -32.30 20.99 2.66
CA THR A 54 -32.79 21.71 1.49
C THR A 54 -33.29 23.07 1.93
N ILE A 55 -32.90 24.10 1.20
CA ILE A 55 -33.26 25.50 1.44
C ILE A 55 -33.97 26.02 0.20
N GLU A 56 -35.18 26.52 0.39
CA GLU A 56 -35.98 27.13 -0.66
C GLU A 56 -36.29 28.58 -0.28
N GLY A 57 -36.13 29.49 -1.23
CA GLY A 57 -36.40 30.90 -0.97
C GLY A 57 -36.19 31.77 -2.21
N PHE A 58 -36.10 33.08 -1.96
CA PHE A 58 -35.87 34.06 -3.01
C PHE A 58 -34.87 35.13 -2.56
N LEU A 59 -34.23 35.74 -3.56
CA LEU A 59 -33.30 36.84 -3.42
C LEU A 59 -33.99 38.12 -3.94
N PRO A 60 -34.15 39.15 -3.11
CA PRO A 60 -34.88 40.35 -3.46
C PRO A 60 -34.13 41.21 -4.46
N ALA A 61 -34.82 41.73 -5.46
CA ALA A 61 -34.27 42.66 -6.42
C ALA A 61 -34.13 44.10 -5.86
N ALA A 62 -34.92 44.44 -4.83
CA ALA A 62 -34.95 45.79 -4.27
C ALA A 62 -34.69 45.81 -2.76
N PRO A 63 -33.97 46.82 -2.23
CA PRO A 63 -33.47 46.83 -0.84
C PRO A 63 -34.50 47.21 0.23
N ASN A 64 -35.65 47.77 -0.14
CA ASN A 64 -36.54 48.48 0.80
C ASN A 64 -37.77 47.69 1.23
N ALA A 65 -37.74 46.36 1.09
CA ALA A 65 -38.85 45.53 1.50
C ALA A 65 -38.77 45.11 2.98
N PRO A 66 -39.89 45.06 3.72
CA PRO A 66 -39.91 44.81 5.17
C PRO A 66 -39.48 43.38 5.56
N TYR A 67 -39.49 42.45 4.61
CA TYR A 67 -39.04 41.07 4.80
C TYR A 67 -37.51 40.92 4.73
N ILE A 68 -36.79 41.99 4.36
CA ILE A 68 -35.33 41.95 4.23
C ILE A 68 -34.68 42.08 5.61
N VAL A 69 -33.92 41.06 6.00
CA VAL A 69 -33.32 40.96 7.34
C VAL A 69 -31.87 41.45 7.41
N THR A 70 -31.29 41.92 6.29
CA THR A 70 -29.88 42.36 6.18
C THR A 70 -29.62 43.83 6.52
N SER A 71 -30.55 44.52 7.22
CA SER A 71 -30.38 45.82 7.93
C SER A 71 -29.23 46.72 7.43
N GLY A 72 -29.37 47.30 6.22
CA GLY A 72 -28.40 48.27 5.67
C GLY A 72 -27.18 47.66 4.94
N ARG A 73 -27.11 46.33 4.83
CA ARG A 73 -26.14 45.58 4.01
C ARG A 73 -26.87 44.78 2.94
N PHE A 74 -27.75 45.45 2.20
CA PHE A 74 -28.39 44.83 1.06
C PHE A 74 -27.35 44.57 -0.02
N GLU A 75 -27.36 43.34 -0.54
CA GLU A 75 -26.58 42.94 -1.70
C GLU A 75 -27.55 42.44 -2.77
N PRO A 76 -27.25 42.64 -4.06
CA PRO A 76 -28.13 42.19 -5.14
C PRO A 76 -28.09 40.66 -5.28
N PRO A 77 -29.09 40.04 -5.96
CA PRO A 77 -29.14 38.59 -6.14
C PRO A 77 -27.85 38.00 -6.73
N GLU A 78 -27.20 38.68 -7.67
CA GLU A 78 -25.96 38.25 -8.32
C GLU A 78 -24.83 38.00 -7.31
N PHE A 79 -24.72 38.83 -6.27
CA PHE A 79 -23.70 38.67 -5.23
C PHE A 79 -23.81 37.31 -4.52
N TYR A 80 -25.04 36.90 -4.18
CA TYR A 80 -25.29 35.65 -3.49
C TYR A 80 -25.02 34.46 -4.41
N LEU A 81 -25.48 34.52 -5.66
CA LEU A 81 -25.25 33.47 -6.65
C LEU A 81 -23.76 33.28 -6.92
N GLU A 82 -23.01 34.37 -7.12
CA GLU A 82 -21.55 34.33 -7.28
C GLU A 82 -20.85 33.75 -6.05
N PHE A 83 -21.31 34.11 -4.84
CA PHE A 83 -20.77 33.57 -3.60
C PHE A 83 -20.97 32.05 -3.48
N PHE A 84 -22.17 31.55 -3.78
CA PHE A 84 -22.44 30.11 -3.75
C PHE A 84 -21.70 29.35 -4.85
N GLU A 85 -21.63 29.90 -6.06
CA GLU A 85 -20.84 29.31 -7.14
C GLU A 85 -19.34 29.30 -6.81
N LYS A 86 -18.83 30.34 -6.14
CA LYS A 86 -17.44 30.37 -5.64
C LYS A 86 -17.18 29.26 -4.61
N ILE A 87 -18.12 28.99 -3.71
CA ILE A 87 -18.02 27.87 -2.77
C ILE A 87 -17.92 26.55 -3.55
N ARG A 88 -18.84 26.31 -4.50
CA ARG A 88 -18.85 25.09 -5.32
C ARG A 88 -17.56 24.92 -6.13
N ALA A 89 -17.09 26.00 -6.77
CA ALA A 89 -15.87 26.01 -7.57
C ALA A 89 -14.61 25.75 -6.74
N SER A 90 -14.57 26.19 -5.48
CA SER A 90 -13.42 26.03 -4.59
C SER A 90 -13.16 24.58 -4.17
N LYS A 91 -14.17 23.70 -4.26
CA LYS A 91 -14.13 22.32 -3.76
C LYS A 91 -13.79 22.23 -2.26
N THR A 92 -14.16 23.25 -1.50
CA THR A 92 -13.97 23.31 -0.05
C THR A 92 -15.31 23.54 0.66
N PRO A 93 -15.49 22.99 1.88
CA PRO A 93 -16.74 23.14 2.61
C PRO A 93 -16.93 24.58 3.07
N CYS A 94 -18.18 25.06 3.08
CA CYS A 94 -18.58 26.28 3.78
C CYS A 94 -19.17 25.93 5.15
N ARG A 95 -19.24 26.89 6.06
CA ARG A 95 -19.95 26.72 7.34
C ARG A 95 -21.33 27.33 7.23
N PHE A 96 -22.35 26.56 7.58
CA PHE A 96 -23.75 26.96 7.61
C PHE A 96 -24.21 27.10 9.06
N ILE A 97 -24.77 28.26 9.41
CA ILE A 97 -25.17 28.63 10.77
C ILE A 97 -26.59 29.19 10.73
N ILE A 98 -27.43 28.72 11.66
CA ILE A 98 -28.77 29.27 11.89
C ILE A 98 -28.78 29.91 13.27
N SER A 99 -29.00 31.23 13.35
CA SER A 99 -29.00 31.94 14.63
C SER A 99 -30.14 31.48 15.54
N ASP A 100 -29.91 31.60 16.84
CA ASP A 100 -30.88 31.20 17.88
C ASP A 100 -31.27 29.71 17.83
N THR A 101 -30.44 28.87 17.19
CA THR A 101 -30.54 27.41 17.16
C THR A 101 -29.16 26.77 17.34
N ASP A 102 -29.12 25.46 17.60
CA ASP A 102 -27.87 24.68 17.70
C ASP A 102 -27.31 24.25 16.34
N VAL A 103 -27.88 24.72 15.22
CA VAL A 103 -27.43 24.33 13.88
C VAL A 103 -26.20 25.13 13.49
N ASN A 104 -25.04 24.47 13.58
CA ASN A 104 -23.76 24.95 13.08
C ASN A 104 -23.01 23.75 12.48
N MET A 105 -22.94 23.68 11.15
CA MET A 105 -22.32 22.56 10.45
C MET A 105 -21.42 23.01 9.31
N LEU A 106 -20.36 22.24 9.06
CA LEU A 106 -19.65 22.29 7.78
C LEU A 106 -20.52 21.60 6.73
N ALA A 107 -20.71 22.23 5.59
CA ALA A 107 -21.54 21.74 4.51
C ALA A 107 -20.89 21.98 3.14
N SER A 108 -21.19 21.09 2.21
CA SER A 108 -21.02 21.29 0.78
C SER A 108 -22.36 21.69 0.15
N ILE A 109 -22.29 22.50 -0.90
CA ILE A 109 -23.44 22.82 -1.76
C ILE A 109 -23.44 21.77 -2.88
N GLU A 110 -24.40 20.86 -2.84
CA GLU A 110 -24.53 19.80 -3.84
C GLU A 110 -25.24 20.35 -5.08
N ASP A 111 -26.45 20.90 -4.86
CA ASP A 111 -27.31 21.42 -5.91
C ASP A 111 -27.67 22.89 -5.62
N LEU A 112 -27.68 23.68 -6.68
CA LEU A 112 -28.15 25.06 -6.67
C LEU A 112 -28.91 25.30 -7.96
N GLU A 113 -30.22 25.46 -7.83
CA GLU A 113 -31.13 25.82 -8.90
C GLU A 113 -31.64 27.23 -8.64
N TYR A 114 -31.65 28.09 -9.65
CA TYR A 114 -32.21 29.43 -9.53
C TYR A 114 -32.87 29.86 -10.84
N GLY A 115 -33.85 30.76 -10.74
CA GLY A 115 -34.59 31.26 -11.88
C GLY A 115 -35.47 32.45 -11.57
N LEU A 116 -35.91 33.12 -12.62
CA LEU A 116 -36.84 34.24 -12.56
C LEU A 116 -38.25 33.76 -12.88
N LYS A 117 -39.25 34.22 -12.12
CA LYS A 117 -40.66 33.95 -12.40
C LYS A 117 -41.26 35.14 -13.13
N ALA A 118 -42.08 34.89 -14.15
CA ALA A 118 -42.73 35.97 -14.89
C ALA A 118 -43.65 36.79 -13.95
N GLY A 119 -43.46 38.10 -13.92
CA GLY A 119 -44.21 39.01 -13.04
C GLY A 119 -43.62 39.17 -11.63
N ASP A 120 -42.52 38.48 -11.32
CA ASP A 120 -41.78 38.62 -10.06
C ASP A 120 -40.34 39.08 -10.37
N PRO A 121 -39.91 40.26 -9.91
CA PRO A 121 -38.54 40.72 -10.12
C PRO A 121 -37.52 39.93 -9.28
N ASP A 122 -37.95 39.18 -8.27
CA ASP A 122 -37.07 38.47 -7.36
C ASP A 122 -36.55 37.15 -7.95
N THR A 123 -35.34 36.76 -7.56
CA THR A 123 -34.71 35.52 -8.02
C THR A 123 -35.01 34.38 -7.07
N HIS A 124 -35.78 33.39 -7.53
CA HIS A 124 -36.11 32.21 -6.74
C HIS A 124 -34.97 31.21 -6.81
N TYR A 125 -34.67 30.54 -5.69
CA TYR A 125 -33.64 29.51 -5.64
C TYR A 125 -34.04 28.32 -4.77
N VAL A 126 -33.48 27.17 -5.12
CA VAL A 126 -33.52 25.93 -4.35
C VAL A 126 -32.08 25.44 -4.22
N MET A 127 -31.65 25.19 -2.98
CA MET A 127 -30.28 24.75 -2.69
C MET A 127 -30.29 23.51 -1.80
N SER A 128 -29.50 22.52 -2.16
CA SER A 128 -29.27 21.32 -1.36
C SER A 128 -27.88 21.37 -0.72
N LEU A 129 -27.85 21.35 0.60
CA LEU A 129 -26.65 21.29 1.42
C LEU A 129 -26.46 19.88 1.98
N LYS A 130 -25.20 19.45 2.06
CA LYS A 130 -24.82 18.17 2.66
C LYS A 130 -23.72 18.35 3.69
N GLU A 131 -23.87 17.73 4.85
CA GLU A 131 -22.90 17.78 5.94
C GLU A 131 -21.55 17.27 5.44
N PHE A 132 -20.52 18.09 5.60
CA PHE A 132 -19.15 17.72 5.32
C PHE A 132 -18.46 17.33 6.63
N ARG A 133 -17.99 16.08 6.71
CA ARG A 133 -17.14 15.61 7.81
C ARG A 133 -15.68 15.60 7.36
N PRO A 134 -14.78 16.36 8.01
CA PRO A 134 -13.37 16.33 7.69
C PRO A 134 -12.84 14.89 7.81
N PHE A 135 -12.16 14.43 6.76
CA PHE A 135 -11.49 13.14 6.75
C PHE A 135 -10.02 13.35 6.42
N SER A 136 -9.18 12.54 7.06
CA SER A 136 -7.74 12.48 6.77
C SER A 136 -7.33 11.02 6.72
N ALA A 137 -6.45 10.67 5.79
CA ALA A 137 -5.82 9.36 5.80
C ALA A 137 -5.00 9.22 7.08
N LYS A 138 -5.26 8.18 7.86
CA LYS A 138 -4.38 7.77 8.95
C LYS A 138 -3.35 6.83 8.37
N THR A 139 -2.14 7.33 8.12
CA THR A 139 -1.02 6.46 7.70
C THR A 139 -0.60 5.63 8.91
N VAL A 140 -0.90 4.33 8.87
CA VAL A 140 -0.41 3.38 9.86
C VAL A 140 1.00 2.99 9.46
N VAL A 141 2.01 3.51 10.16
CA VAL A 141 3.38 3.01 10.03
C VAL A 141 3.42 1.64 10.69
N ILE A 142 3.32 0.60 9.89
CA ILE A 142 3.51 -0.78 10.35
C ILE A 142 4.99 -0.90 10.72
N LYS A 143 5.31 -0.75 12.01
CA LYS A 143 6.58 -1.21 12.56
C LYS A 143 6.55 -2.73 12.52
N LEU A 144 7.02 -3.30 11.41
CA LEU A 144 7.38 -4.70 11.37
C LEU A 144 8.34 -4.93 12.55
N PRO A 145 8.13 -5.95 13.39
CA PRO A 145 9.14 -6.31 14.35
C PRO A 145 10.43 -6.54 13.58
N THR A 146 11.45 -5.73 13.87
CA THR A 146 12.83 -6.05 13.52
C THR A 146 13.10 -7.38 14.18
N ILE A 147 12.93 -8.46 13.43
CA ILE A 147 13.61 -9.72 13.72
C ILE A 147 15.06 -9.28 13.87
N PRO A 148 15.71 -9.51 15.04
CA PRO A 148 17.14 -9.33 15.15
C PRO A 148 17.73 -10.18 14.04
N THR A 149 18.16 -9.52 12.96
CA THR A 149 18.99 -10.18 11.98
C THR A 149 20.34 -10.18 12.66
N ASP A 150 20.51 -11.13 13.58
CA ASP A 150 21.86 -11.52 13.95
C ASP A 150 22.59 -11.70 12.62
N PRO A 151 23.72 -11.00 12.41
CA PRO A 151 24.47 -11.18 11.18
C PRO A 151 24.63 -12.68 10.98
N PRO A 152 24.37 -13.23 9.78
CA PRO A 152 24.49 -14.66 9.55
C PRO A 152 25.82 -15.08 10.12
N LYS A 153 25.79 -15.94 11.12
CA LYS A 153 27.01 -16.46 11.75
C LYS A 153 27.76 -17.14 10.64
N ILE A 154 28.79 -16.47 10.13
CA ILE A 154 29.71 -17.06 9.17
C ILE A 154 30.38 -18.17 9.96
N GLU A 155 29.90 -19.40 9.80
CA GLU A 155 30.65 -20.57 10.21
C GLU A 155 31.98 -20.48 9.46
N LYS A 156 33.07 -20.24 10.19
CA LYS A 156 34.41 -20.38 9.64
C LYS A 156 34.47 -21.77 8.99
N PRO A 157 34.96 -21.91 7.74
CA PRO A 157 35.13 -23.22 7.15
C PRO A 157 35.90 -24.09 8.12
N ALA A 158 35.37 -25.28 8.41
CA ALA A 158 36.00 -26.22 9.31
C ALA A 158 37.47 -26.42 8.87
N PRO A 159 38.45 -26.44 9.80
CA PRO A 159 39.84 -26.69 9.42
C PRO A 159 39.92 -28.01 8.65
N GLU A 160 40.52 -27.97 7.46
CA GLU A 160 40.69 -29.17 6.64
C GLU A 160 41.43 -30.23 7.45
N ARG A 161 40.78 -31.38 7.68
CA ARG A 161 41.42 -32.54 8.30
C ARG A 161 42.61 -32.94 7.43
N PRO A 162 43.82 -33.17 7.99
CA PRO A 162 44.95 -33.64 7.21
C PRO A 162 44.58 -34.97 6.54
N LYS A 163 44.67 -35.03 5.21
CA LYS A 163 44.34 -36.23 4.43
C LYS A 163 45.34 -37.34 4.78
N THR A 164 44.91 -38.34 5.54
CA THR A 164 45.72 -39.53 5.87
C THR A 164 45.61 -40.60 4.78
N GLY A 165 45.80 -40.22 3.51
CA GLY A 165 45.79 -41.12 2.36
C GLY A 165 45.30 -40.47 1.06
N PHE A 166 45.41 -41.23 -0.03
CA PHE A 166 44.89 -40.84 -1.34
C PHE A 166 43.40 -41.20 -1.49
N ALA A 167 42.59 -40.22 -1.88
CA ALA A 167 41.17 -40.40 -2.18
C ALA A 167 40.88 -40.26 -3.68
N ILE A 168 39.74 -40.80 -4.11
CA ILE A 168 39.22 -40.56 -5.46
C ILE A 168 38.95 -39.06 -5.60
N GLY A 169 39.51 -38.46 -6.64
CA GLY A 169 39.42 -37.04 -6.93
C GLY A 169 40.64 -36.23 -6.54
N ASP A 170 41.62 -36.80 -5.85
CA ASP A 170 42.85 -36.10 -5.51
C ASP A 170 43.73 -35.85 -6.75
N ASN A 171 44.30 -34.65 -6.79
CA ASN A 171 45.33 -34.29 -7.77
C ASN A 171 46.68 -34.81 -7.28
N VAL A 172 47.36 -35.56 -8.14
CA VAL A 172 48.59 -36.25 -7.78
C VAL A 172 49.63 -36.15 -8.88
N ILE A 173 50.89 -36.17 -8.46
CA ILE A 173 52.05 -36.25 -9.34
C ILE A 173 52.48 -37.71 -9.42
N VAL A 174 52.57 -38.24 -10.64
CA VAL A 174 52.81 -39.66 -10.89
C VAL A 174 54.10 -39.85 -11.68
N ASN A 175 54.95 -40.75 -11.20
CA ASN A 175 56.23 -41.09 -11.81
C ASN A 175 56.41 -42.60 -11.91
N GLY A 176 56.71 -43.09 -13.11
CA GLY A 176 57.02 -44.49 -13.39
C GLY A 176 56.02 -45.16 -14.34
N LYS A 177 56.13 -46.49 -14.46
CA LYS A 177 55.31 -47.26 -15.40
C LYS A 177 53.84 -47.26 -15.00
N TYR A 178 52.97 -47.13 -15.99
CA TYR A 178 51.54 -47.31 -15.84
C TYR A 178 51.04 -48.41 -16.76
N TRP A 179 49.96 -49.05 -16.36
CA TRP A 179 49.42 -50.24 -17.01
C TRP A 179 48.00 -49.99 -17.51
N TYR A 180 47.59 -50.74 -18.53
CA TYR A 180 46.23 -50.61 -19.06
C TYR A 180 45.18 -51.03 -18.04
N SER A 181 45.47 -52.04 -17.22
CA SER A 181 44.60 -52.58 -16.17
C SER A 181 45.29 -52.59 -14.80
N SER A 182 44.49 -52.78 -13.74
CA SER A 182 45.03 -52.97 -12.38
C SER A 182 45.88 -54.25 -12.21
N TYR A 183 45.87 -55.15 -13.20
CA TYR A 183 46.60 -56.42 -13.20
C TYR A 183 47.99 -56.32 -13.82
N GLY A 184 48.33 -55.18 -14.44
CA GLY A 184 49.62 -55.01 -15.12
C GLY A 184 49.58 -55.42 -16.60
N ASP A 185 48.41 -55.35 -17.24
CA ASP A 185 48.27 -55.73 -18.64
C ASP A 185 48.85 -54.67 -19.60
N SER A 186 49.23 -55.14 -20.79
CA SER A 186 49.62 -54.27 -21.91
C SER A 186 48.39 -53.65 -22.59
N PRO A 187 48.50 -52.46 -23.21
CA PRO A 187 49.70 -51.65 -23.36
C PRO A 187 50.10 -50.92 -22.06
N PHE A 188 51.40 -50.81 -21.83
CA PHE A 188 51.96 -50.02 -20.72
C PHE A 188 52.78 -48.85 -21.26
N GLY A 189 52.85 -47.78 -20.48
CA GLY A 189 53.67 -46.61 -20.78
C GLY A 189 54.41 -46.16 -19.54
N THR A 190 55.04 -44.99 -19.61
CA THR A 190 55.74 -44.39 -18.47
C THR A 190 55.28 -42.95 -18.28
N PHE A 191 54.90 -42.61 -17.05
CA PHE A 191 54.71 -41.23 -16.64
C PHE A 191 56.03 -40.65 -16.15
N SER A 192 56.34 -39.43 -16.59
CA SER A 192 57.42 -38.60 -16.05
C SER A 192 56.81 -37.27 -15.63
N ASN A 193 56.86 -37.00 -14.32
CA ASN A 193 56.31 -35.85 -13.63
C ASN A 193 54.86 -35.50 -14.05
N PHE A 194 54.06 -36.52 -14.33
CA PHE A 194 52.72 -36.31 -14.88
C PHE A 194 51.77 -35.90 -13.76
N THR A 195 51.08 -34.77 -13.95
CA THR A 195 50.03 -34.33 -13.04
C THR A 195 48.68 -34.85 -13.53
N GLY A 196 48.05 -35.69 -12.73
CA GLY A 196 46.75 -36.28 -13.02
C GLY A 196 45.81 -36.27 -11.82
N LYS A 197 44.63 -36.86 -12.02
CA LYS A 197 43.61 -37.02 -10.98
C LYS A 197 43.36 -38.50 -10.75
N ILE A 198 43.20 -38.91 -9.49
CA ILE A 198 42.80 -40.30 -9.19
C ILE A 198 41.31 -40.43 -9.50
N SER A 199 40.94 -41.32 -10.41
CA SER A 199 39.51 -41.55 -10.73
C SER A 199 38.95 -42.82 -10.08
N HIS A 200 39.78 -43.85 -9.89
CA HIS A 200 39.38 -45.10 -9.26
C HIS A 200 40.50 -45.65 -8.37
N ILE A 201 40.10 -46.26 -7.26
CA ILE A 201 40.99 -47.00 -6.38
C ILE A 201 40.40 -48.39 -6.20
N VAL A 202 41.16 -49.42 -6.53
CA VAL A 202 40.73 -50.79 -6.28
C VAL A 202 40.69 -51.07 -4.77
N ALA A 203 39.55 -51.54 -4.27
CA ALA A 203 39.36 -51.83 -2.85
C ALA A 203 40.28 -52.96 -2.32
N ASP A 204 40.56 -53.96 -3.15
CA ASP A 204 41.49 -55.05 -2.87
C ASP A 204 42.92 -54.53 -2.69
N LYS A 205 43.43 -54.61 -1.45
CA LYS A 205 44.76 -54.13 -1.04
C LYS A 205 45.90 -55.02 -1.50
N SER A 206 45.63 -56.25 -1.93
CA SER A 206 46.66 -57.17 -2.44
C SER A 206 47.11 -56.82 -3.86
N ARG A 207 46.34 -55.99 -4.59
CA ARG A 207 46.70 -55.58 -5.95
C ARG A 207 47.87 -54.60 -5.94
N LYS A 208 48.78 -54.77 -6.89
CA LYS A 208 49.97 -53.92 -7.01
C LYS A 208 49.67 -52.54 -7.62
N TYR A 209 48.82 -52.47 -8.64
CA TYR A 209 48.49 -51.23 -9.36
C TYR A 209 47.05 -50.81 -9.07
N ARG A 210 46.83 -50.25 -7.88
CA ARG A 210 45.48 -49.99 -7.35
C ARG A 210 44.87 -48.67 -7.78
N TYR A 211 45.68 -47.73 -8.27
CA TYR A 211 45.25 -46.36 -8.47
C TYR A 211 45.17 -46.07 -9.97
N HIS A 212 43.97 -45.73 -10.43
CA HIS A 212 43.76 -45.30 -11.81
C HIS A 212 43.92 -43.79 -11.93
N ILE A 213 44.72 -43.36 -12.89
CA ILE A 213 45.07 -41.97 -13.14
C ILE A 213 44.42 -41.50 -14.44
N THR A 214 43.79 -40.34 -14.37
CA THR A 214 43.28 -39.59 -15.53
C THR A 214 44.02 -38.27 -15.71
N THR A 215 43.88 -37.65 -16.88
CA THR A 215 44.23 -36.23 -17.02
C THR A 215 43.34 -35.38 -16.10
N PRO A 216 43.74 -34.15 -15.75
CA PRO A 216 42.89 -33.24 -14.98
C PRO A 216 41.50 -32.99 -15.61
N SER A 217 41.41 -33.12 -16.94
CA SER A 217 40.17 -33.03 -17.73
C SER A 217 39.37 -34.34 -17.84
N GLY A 218 39.82 -35.44 -17.20
CA GLY A 218 39.09 -36.71 -17.14
C GLY A 218 39.46 -37.76 -18.20
N GLY A 219 40.47 -37.52 -19.03
CA GLY A 219 40.94 -38.49 -20.03
C GLY A 219 41.65 -39.69 -19.39
N TYR A 220 41.27 -40.90 -19.78
CA TYR A 220 41.87 -42.15 -19.29
C TYR A 220 43.38 -42.21 -19.58
N ARG A 221 44.19 -42.65 -18.61
CA ARG A 221 45.62 -42.88 -18.84
C ARG A 221 46.08 -44.27 -18.42
N GLY A 222 45.86 -44.67 -17.17
CA GLY A 222 46.20 -46.02 -16.73
C GLY A 222 46.41 -46.17 -15.22
N TRP A 223 46.77 -47.39 -14.83
CA TRP A 223 46.88 -47.83 -13.44
C TRP A 223 48.33 -47.82 -12.95
N VAL A 224 48.54 -47.36 -11.72
CA VAL A 224 49.86 -47.27 -11.08
C VAL A 224 49.82 -47.76 -9.63
N ALA A 225 51.00 -48.04 -9.09
CA ALA A 225 51.19 -48.41 -7.69
C ALA A 225 51.22 -47.18 -6.78
N GLU A 226 50.89 -47.36 -5.50
CA GLU A 226 50.86 -46.27 -4.51
C GLU A 226 52.21 -45.55 -4.37
N SER A 227 53.32 -46.30 -4.44
CA SER A 227 54.68 -45.76 -4.34
C SER A 227 55.08 -44.84 -5.50
N GLN A 228 54.31 -44.86 -6.60
CA GLN A 228 54.54 -44.04 -7.79
C GLN A 228 53.81 -42.69 -7.74
N ILE A 229 52.98 -42.49 -6.72
CA ILE A 229 52.10 -41.33 -6.57
C ILE A 229 52.59 -40.46 -5.41
N LYS A 230 52.56 -39.15 -5.61
CA LYS A 230 52.73 -38.16 -4.55
C LYS A 230 51.58 -37.16 -4.58
N HIS A 231 51.16 -36.68 -3.41
CA HIS A 231 50.23 -35.55 -3.34
C HIS A 231 50.87 -34.34 -4.03
N LYS A 232 50.08 -33.63 -4.83
CA LYS A 232 50.48 -32.35 -5.42
C LYS A 232 50.46 -31.25 -4.35
#